data_AF-A0ABD6PRB7-F1
#
_entry.id   AF-A0ABD6PRB7-F1
#
_cell.length_a   1.000
_cell.length_b   1.000
_cell.length_c   1.000
_cell.angle_alpha   90.00
_cell.angle_beta   90.00
_cell.angle_gamma   90.00
#
_symmetry.space_group_name_H-M   'P 1'
#
loop_
_entity.id
_entity.type
_entity.pdbx_description
1 polymer ?
#
loop_
_entity_poly.entity_id
_entity_poly.type
_entity_poly.pdbx_seq_one_letter_code
_entity_poly.pdbx_strand_id
1 'polypeptide(L)'
;MRRLPVYLVVDISESMIGENIRQMQEGISRLINQLRRDPYALESVHLSVIAFAGAAGTLSPLTELMNFYPPRLPIGSGTSIGAALNHLMDCLEKNIIYSTPEKKGDWKPLVYIMSDGSPTDDPTQAISRWQQHFRNKAKLINIGIGKFANLDTLNKISDLTYRLDDDDIEKVYRTLCESIADSILSQSRSLGMESPISLNREILEDGTISLIKNKEQAVALDENYAIIVGKCSKVKLPYLIKYERIEHSPFDNAMFQYVGVYPVEKDYEDWSDHRPNYSKISTSQLWGCGGCPHCGAAFGLCMCNCGQIFCANGEKEVICPGCNETLYFETTSTDFDITRARG
;
A
#
# COMPACT_ATOMS: atom_id res chain seq x y z
N MET A 1 -23.73 -19.25 15.85
CA MET A 1 -23.01 -18.02 16.25
C MET A 1 -22.94 -17.09 15.04
N ARG A 2 -22.98 -15.76 15.22
CA ARG A 2 -22.84 -14.81 14.09
C ARG A 2 -21.35 -14.64 13.79
N ARG A 3 -21.00 -14.49 12.51
CA ARG A 3 -19.61 -14.23 12.09
C ARG A 3 -19.33 -12.74 12.13
N LEU A 4 -18.09 -12.36 12.48
CA LEU A 4 -17.54 -11.01 12.31
C LEU A 4 -16.60 -11.00 11.10
N PRO A 5 -17.05 -10.49 9.94
CA PRO A 5 -16.19 -10.37 8.78
C PRO A 5 -15.24 -9.17 8.95
N VAL A 6 -13.94 -9.42 8.87
CA VAL A 6 -12.89 -8.41 8.96
C VAL A 6 -12.07 -8.45 7.67
N TYR A 7 -12.02 -7.33 6.97
CA TYR A 7 -11.26 -7.16 5.73
C TYR A 7 -10.05 -6.27 6.00
N LEU A 8 -8.86 -6.80 5.74
CA LEU A 8 -7.61 -6.04 5.70
C LEU A 8 -7.35 -5.69 4.24
N VAL A 9 -7.46 -4.42 3.89
CA VAL A 9 -7.19 -3.88 2.54
C VAL A 9 -5.85 -3.17 2.61
N VAL A 10 -4.86 -3.76 1.95
CA VAL A 10 -3.45 -3.52 2.24
C VAL A 10 -2.77 -2.96 1.00
N ASP A 11 -2.18 -1.79 1.13
CA ASP A 11 -1.36 -1.20 0.07
C ASP A 11 -0.04 -1.95 -0.06
N ILE A 12 0.27 -2.33 -1.30
CA ILE A 12 1.48 -3.05 -1.69
C ILE A 12 2.20 -2.33 -2.84
N SER A 13 1.99 -1.02 -2.96
CA SER A 13 2.73 -0.14 -3.87
C SER A 13 4.23 -0.16 -3.61
N GLU A 14 5.00 0.45 -4.50
CA GLU A 14 6.46 0.47 -4.38
C GLU A 14 6.89 1.41 -3.25
N SER A 15 6.13 2.48 -2.96
CA SER A 15 6.32 3.34 -1.76
C SER A 15 6.41 2.53 -0.47
N MET A 16 5.65 1.44 -0.36
CA MET A 16 5.62 0.57 0.82
C MET A 16 6.89 -0.27 0.99
N ILE A 17 7.76 -0.38 -0.01
CA ILE A 17 8.97 -1.22 0.07
C ILE A 17 9.92 -0.73 1.17
N GLY A 18 10.54 -1.70 1.86
CA GLY A 18 11.47 -1.46 2.95
C GLY A 18 10.80 -1.57 4.30
N GLU A 19 10.91 -0.53 5.11
CA GLU A 19 10.44 -0.56 6.50
C GLU A 19 8.91 -0.58 6.61
N ASN A 20 8.19 0.18 5.78
CA ASN A 20 6.73 0.30 5.81
C ASN A 20 6.03 -1.07 5.67
N ILE A 21 6.37 -1.86 4.64
CA ILE A 21 5.81 -3.19 4.45
C ILE A 21 6.22 -4.17 5.55
N ARG A 22 7.43 -4.04 6.11
CA ARG A 22 7.90 -4.88 7.22
C ARG A 22 7.05 -4.64 8.48
N GLN A 23 6.84 -3.38 8.82
CA GLN A 23 6.01 -2.97 9.96
C GLN A 23 4.56 -3.43 9.77
N MET A 24 4.03 -3.31 8.56
CA MET A 24 2.69 -3.77 8.21
C MET A 24 2.54 -5.29 8.35
N GLN A 25 3.49 -6.08 7.83
CA GLN A 25 3.47 -7.55 7.97
C GLN A 25 3.58 -8.00 9.42
N GLU A 26 4.49 -7.37 10.18
CA GLU A 26 4.62 -7.62 11.61
C GLU A 26 3.32 -7.28 12.34
N GLY A 27 2.66 -6.21 11.92
CA GLY A 27 1.40 -5.78 12.48
C GLY A 27 0.23 -6.71 12.29
N ILE A 28 0.03 -7.15 11.06
CA ILE A 28 -0.97 -8.15 10.73
C ILE A 28 -0.70 -9.42 11.56
N SER A 29 0.55 -9.84 11.66
CA SER A 29 0.95 -11.02 12.44
C SER A 29 0.65 -10.86 13.94
N ARG A 30 0.97 -9.69 14.52
CA ARG A 30 0.68 -9.37 15.92
C ARG A 30 -0.82 -9.33 16.20
N LEU A 31 -1.61 -8.68 15.34
CA LEU A 31 -3.07 -8.64 15.43
C LEU A 31 -3.67 -10.05 15.46
N ILE A 32 -3.27 -10.91 14.52
CA ILE A 32 -3.77 -12.28 14.45
C ILE A 32 -3.40 -13.07 15.71
N ASN A 33 -2.18 -12.91 16.21
CA ASN A 33 -1.73 -13.56 17.43
C ASN A 33 -2.51 -13.09 18.67
N GLN A 34 -2.91 -11.83 18.74
CA GLN A 34 -3.75 -11.31 19.81
C GLN A 34 -5.19 -11.82 19.70
N LEU A 35 -5.79 -11.77 18.51
CA LEU A 35 -7.15 -12.27 18.29
C LEU A 35 -7.26 -13.77 18.60
N ARG A 36 -6.23 -14.57 18.32
CA ARG A 36 -6.20 -16.00 18.67
C ARG A 36 -6.16 -16.28 20.17
N ARG A 37 -5.78 -15.29 21.00
CA ARG A 37 -5.79 -15.43 22.46
C ARG A 37 -7.16 -15.13 23.07
N ASP A 38 -8.05 -14.48 22.31
CA ASP A 38 -9.43 -14.22 22.75
C ASP A 38 -10.36 -15.35 22.26
N PRO A 39 -10.94 -16.15 23.18
CA PRO A 39 -11.87 -17.23 22.82
C PRO A 39 -13.08 -16.75 21.99
N TYR A 40 -13.60 -15.55 22.27
CA TYR A 40 -14.75 -15.02 21.53
C TYR A 40 -14.38 -14.65 20.09
N ALA A 41 -13.20 -14.05 19.91
CA ALA A 41 -12.70 -13.72 18.58
C ALA A 41 -12.40 -14.98 17.76
N LEU A 42 -11.86 -16.04 18.39
CA LEU A 42 -11.52 -17.30 17.73
C LEU A 42 -12.72 -17.99 17.09
N GLU A 43 -13.89 -17.92 17.73
CA GLU A 43 -15.13 -18.54 17.21
C GLU A 43 -15.95 -17.64 16.28
N SER A 44 -15.73 -16.32 16.31
CA SER A 44 -16.56 -15.36 15.57
C SER A 44 -15.86 -14.68 14.39
N VAL A 45 -14.56 -14.39 14.51
CA VAL A 45 -13.83 -13.58 13.52
C VAL A 45 -13.48 -14.38 12.27
N HIS A 46 -13.81 -13.81 11.12
CA HIS A 46 -13.35 -14.26 9.82
C HIS A 46 -12.53 -13.16 9.17
N LEU A 47 -11.33 -13.48 8.72
CA LEU A 47 -10.38 -12.53 8.13
C LEU A 47 -10.27 -12.75 6.63
N SER A 48 -10.21 -11.65 5.88
CA SER A 48 -9.82 -11.64 4.47
C SER A 48 -8.74 -10.58 4.27
N VAL A 49 -7.75 -10.88 3.42
CA VAL A 49 -6.72 -9.93 3.02
C VAL A 49 -6.89 -9.63 1.55
N ILE A 50 -7.11 -8.36 1.26
CA ILE A 50 -7.12 -7.78 -0.08
C ILE A 50 -5.86 -6.94 -0.18
N ALA A 51 -5.09 -7.13 -1.25
CA ALA A 51 -3.95 -6.28 -1.54
C ALA A 51 -4.26 -5.42 -2.76
N PHE A 52 -3.63 -4.26 -2.83
CA PHE A 52 -3.72 -3.39 -3.99
C PHE A 52 -2.41 -2.62 -4.22
N ALA A 53 -2.06 -2.49 -5.49
CA ALA A 53 -1.06 -1.56 -6.02
C ALA A 53 -1.67 -0.98 -7.31
N GLY A 54 -1.05 -1.19 -8.47
CA GLY A 54 -1.65 -0.88 -9.77
C GLY A 54 -2.92 -1.69 -10.04
N ALA A 55 -2.93 -2.96 -9.60
CA ALA A 55 -4.09 -3.85 -9.60
C ALA A 55 -4.55 -4.17 -8.16
N ALA A 56 -5.80 -4.63 -8.00
CA ALA A 56 -6.35 -5.06 -6.72
C ALA A 56 -6.80 -6.52 -6.78
N GLY A 57 -6.63 -7.25 -5.67
CA GLY A 57 -6.92 -8.68 -5.61
C GLY A 57 -6.95 -9.24 -4.19
N THR A 58 -7.57 -10.40 -4.02
CA THR A 58 -7.66 -11.08 -2.72
C THR A 58 -6.49 -12.03 -2.54
N LEU A 59 -5.61 -11.74 -1.57
CA LEU A 59 -4.52 -12.65 -1.18
C LEU A 59 -5.02 -13.80 -0.30
N SER A 60 -5.97 -13.52 0.58
CA SER A 60 -6.61 -14.53 1.41
C SER A 60 -8.12 -14.34 1.42
N PRO A 61 -8.91 -15.35 1.01
CA PRO A 61 -10.36 -15.28 1.07
C PRO A 61 -10.84 -15.17 2.52
N LEU A 62 -12.10 -14.80 2.71
CA LEU A 62 -12.73 -14.70 4.02
C LEU A 62 -12.71 -16.06 4.73
N THR A 63 -11.78 -16.20 5.67
CA THR A 63 -11.43 -17.46 6.33
C THR A 63 -11.53 -17.31 7.85
N GLU A 64 -11.98 -18.35 8.53
CA GLU A 64 -12.02 -18.41 9.99
C GLU A 64 -10.63 -18.15 10.62
N LEU A 65 -10.58 -17.39 11.71
CA LEU A 65 -9.34 -17.00 12.37
C LEU A 65 -8.43 -18.20 12.74
N MET A 66 -9.03 -19.32 13.13
CA MET A 66 -8.29 -20.56 13.45
C MET A 66 -7.53 -21.16 12.25
N ASN A 67 -8.07 -20.98 11.05
CA ASN A 67 -7.51 -21.51 9.79
C ASN A 67 -6.78 -20.44 8.97
N PHE A 68 -6.81 -19.19 9.43
CA PHE A 68 -6.20 -18.06 8.73
C PHE A 68 -4.69 -18.05 8.92
N TYR A 69 -3.94 -17.99 7.83
CA TYR A 69 -2.49 -17.78 7.84
C TYR A 69 -2.18 -16.44 7.15
N PRO A 70 -1.35 -15.56 7.76
CA PRO A 70 -0.96 -14.31 7.11
C PRO A 70 -0.30 -14.60 5.76
N PRO A 71 -0.84 -14.07 4.63
CA PRO A 71 -0.22 -14.26 3.34
C PRO A 71 1.06 -13.43 3.23
N ARG A 72 1.96 -13.85 2.35
CA ARG A 72 3.04 -12.97 1.89
C ARG A 72 2.41 -11.78 1.16
N LEU A 73 2.86 -10.58 1.48
CA LEU A 73 2.50 -9.38 0.72
C LEU A 73 3.47 -9.22 -0.46
N PRO A 74 3.00 -9.29 -1.72
CA PRO A 74 3.80 -8.96 -2.89
C PRO A 74 4.00 -7.44 -2.95
N ILE A 75 4.71 -6.95 -3.96
CA ILE A 75 4.88 -5.53 -4.26
C ILE A 75 4.49 -5.31 -5.71
N GLY A 76 3.83 -4.21 -6.04
CA GLY A 76 3.49 -3.85 -7.42
C GLY A 76 3.61 -2.35 -7.66
N SER A 77 3.65 -1.95 -8.94
CA SER A 77 3.74 -0.54 -9.32
C SER A 77 2.40 0.19 -9.24
N GLY A 78 2.43 1.38 -8.62
CA GLY A 78 1.29 2.29 -8.51
C GLY A 78 0.38 1.99 -7.32
N THR A 79 -0.59 2.88 -7.11
CA THR A 79 -1.52 2.84 -5.98
C THR A 79 -2.93 3.14 -6.49
N SER A 80 -3.70 2.11 -6.83
CA SER A 80 -5.04 2.22 -7.43
C SER A 80 -6.14 2.04 -6.37
N ILE A 81 -6.45 3.12 -5.66
CA ILE A 81 -7.45 3.11 -4.57
C ILE A 81 -8.85 2.83 -5.12
N GLY A 82 -9.19 3.34 -6.30
CA GLY A 82 -10.48 3.08 -6.94
C GLY A 82 -10.67 1.61 -7.29
N ALA A 83 -9.63 0.96 -7.82
CA ALA A 83 -9.64 -0.48 -8.07
C ALA A 83 -9.80 -1.28 -6.77
N ALA A 84 -9.07 -0.91 -5.71
CA ALA A 84 -9.17 -1.54 -4.40
C ALA A 84 -10.57 -1.46 -3.80
N LEU A 85 -11.20 -0.28 -3.85
CA LEU A 85 -12.56 -0.08 -3.34
C LEU A 85 -13.60 -0.88 -4.12
N ASN A 86 -13.50 -0.94 -5.45
CA ASN A 86 -14.40 -1.76 -6.26
C ASN A 86 -14.27 -3.24 -5.90
N HIS A 87 -13.05 -3.76 -5.83
CA HIS A 87 -12.80 -5.15 -5.47
C HIS A 87 -13.29 -5.48 -4.04
N LEU A 88 -13.10 -4.56 -3.09
CA LEU A 88 -13.64 -4.68 -1.73
C LEU A 88 -15.18 -4.73 -1.76
N MET A 89 -15.84 -3.83 -2.47
CA MET A 89 -17.31 -3.78 -2.55
C MET A 89 -17.87 -5.07 -3.13
N ASP A 90 -17.26 -5.59 -4.19
CA ASP A 90 -17.67 -6.85 -4.82
C ASP A 90 -17.43 -8.04 -3.87
N CYS A 91 -16.33 -8.05 -3.10
CA CYS A 91 -16.08 -9.03 -2.05
C CYS A 91 -17.12 -8.96 -0.93
N LEU A 92 -17.52 -7.76 -0.51
CA LEU A 92 -18.56 -7.56 0.51
C LEU A 92 -19.92 -8.05 0.01
N GLU A 93 -20.31 -7.74 -1.23
CA GLU A 93 -21.57 -8.22 -1.80
C GLU A 93 -21.60 -9.75 -1.92
N LYS A 94 -20.47 -10.37 -2.27
CA LYS A 94 -20.39 -11.82 -2.45
C LYS A 94 -20.39 -12.61 -1.15
N ASN A 95 -19.67 -12.14 -0.13
CA ASN A 95 -19.33 -12.97 1.03
C ASN A 95 -20.19 -12.68 2.27
N ILE A 96 -20.81 -11.49 2.36
CA ILE A 96 -21.56 -11.07 3.54
C ILE A 96 -22.98 -11.60 3.51
N ILE A 97 -23.37 -12.32 4.56
CA ILE A 97 -24.73 -12.81 4.73
C ILE A 97 -25.52 -11.78 5.53
N TYR A 98 -26.47 -11.09 4.90
CA TYR A 98 -27.33 -10.13 5.59
C TYR A 98 -28.35 -10.83 6.49
N SER A 99 -28.77 -10.13 7.55
CA SER A 99 -29.81 -10.65 8.44
C SER A 99 -31.17 -10.60 7.75
N THR A 100 -31.94 -11.68 7.92
CA THR A 100 -33.32 -11.81 7.47
C THR A 100 -34.23 -11.93 8.69
N PRO A 101 -35.55 -11.74 8.56
CA PRO A 101 -36.49 -11.97 9.66
C PRO A 101 -36.39 -13.38 10.24
N GLU A 102 -36.08 -14.39 9.43
CA GLU A 102 -35.97 -15.78 9.89
C GLU A 102 -34.57 -16.17 10.38
N LYS A 103 -33.50 -15.52 9.89
CA LYS A 103 -32.11 -15.91 10.22
C LYS A 103 -31.22 -14.71 10.50
N LYS A 104 -30.56 -14.73 11.66
CA LYS A 104 -29.47 -13.80 11.99
C LYS A 104 -28.29 -14.02 11.04
N GLY A 105 -27.93 -12.98 10.29
CA GLY A 105 -26.79 -12.98 9.37
C GLY A 105 -25.47 -12.63 10.07
N ASP A 106 -24.49 -12.21 9.30
CA ASP A 106 -23.20 -11.75 9.79
C ASP A 106 -23.34 -10.42 10.55
N TRP A 107 -22.40 -10.14 11.45
CA TRP A 107 -22.26 -8.82 12.04
C TRP A 107 -21.78 -7.81 10.99
N LYS A 108 -21.94 -6.52 11.32
CA LYS A 108 -21.49 -5.43 10.45
C LYS A 108 -19.98 -5.60 10.16
N PRO A 109 -19.55 -5.74 8.89
CA PRO A 109 -18.15 -5.96 8.56
C PRO A 109 -17.26 -4.79 9.00
N LEU A 110 -16.05 -5.13 9.44
CA LEU A 110 -14.97 -4.17 9.71
C LEU A 110 -14.00 -4.19 8.53
N VAL A 111 -13.69 -3.01 7.99
CA VAL A 111 -12.74 -2.84 6.90
C VAL A 111 -11.60 -1.97 7.40
N TYR A 112 -10.38 -2.46 7.30
CA TYR A 112 -9.16 -1.72 7.62
C TYR A 112 -8.42 -1.45 6.32
N ILE A 113 -8.36 -0.18 5.88
CA ILE A 113 -7.54 0.24 4.75
C ILE A 113 -6.21 0.74 5.31
N MET A 114 -5.10 0.22 4.78
CA MET A 114 -3.75 0.58 5.18
C MET A 114 -2.98 1.07 3.96
N SER A 115 -2.50 2.31 3.95
CA SER A 115 -1.79 2.90 2.79
C SER A 115 -0.84 4.02 3.21
N ASP A 116 0.28 4.19 2.50
CA ASP A 116 1.24 5.29 2.68
C ASP A 116 1.20 6.35 1.57
N GLY A 117 0.36 6.17 0.55
CA GLY A 117 0.49 6.89 -0.72
C GLY A 117 -0.75 7.68 -1.15
N SER A 118 -0.55 8.53 -2.16
CA SER A 118 -1.64 9.19 -2.89
C SER A 118 -2.17 8.26 -4.00
N PRO A 119 -3.47 8.29 -4.33
CA PRO A 119 -4.00 7.49 -5.44
C PRO A 119 -3.35 7.90 -6.77
N THR A 120 -2.87 6.90 -7.51
CA THR A 120 -2.38 7.02 -8.90
C THR A 120 -3.48 6.81 -9.94
N ASP A 121 -4.71 6.52 -9.50
CA ASP A 121 -5.92 6.41 -10.29
C ASP A 121 -6.93 7.53 -9.97
N ASP A 122 -8.09 7.54 -10.65
CA ASP A 122 -9.22 8.40 -10.28
C ASP A 122 -10.24 7.60 -9.45
N PRO A 123 -10.19 7.70 -8.11
CA PRO A 123 -11.08 6.94 -7.23
C PRO A 123 -12.48 7.55 -7.11
N THR A 124 -12.79 8.67 -7.77
CA THR A 124 -14.02 9.46 -7.54
C THR A 124 -15.30 8.63 -7.67
N GLN A 125 -15.38 7.79 -8.71
CA GLN A 125 -16.56 6.95 -8.93
C GLN A 125 -16.70 5.86 -7.86
N ALA A 126 -15.60 5.21 -7.50
CA ALA A 126 -15.59 4.17 -6.47
C ALA A 126 -15.94 4.73 -5.09
N ILE A 127 -15.43 5.91 -4.75
CA ILE A 127 -15.76 6.66 -3.53
C ILE A 127 -17.26 6.98 -3.50
N SER A 128 -17.83 7.46 -4.60
CA SER A 128 -19.26 7.76 -4.68
C SER A 128 -20.12 6.51 -4.46
N ARG A 129 -19.77 5.39 -5.12
CA ARG A 129 -20.45 4.09 -4.93
C ARG A 129 -20.36 3.63 -3.46
N TRP A 130 -19.19 3.75 -2.83
CA TRP A 130 -18.99 3.41 -1.42
C TRP A 130 -19.91 4.23 -0.50
N GLN A 131 -19.91 5.55 -0.68
CA GLN A 131 -20.70 6.47 0.14
C GLN A 131 -22.21 6.21 0.02
N GLN A 132 -22.69 5.88 -1.19
CA GLN A 132 -24.10 5.62 -1.44
C GLN A 132 -24.57 4.26 -0.93
N HIS A 133 -23.77 3.20 -1.11
CA HIS A 133 -24.24 1.83 -0.92
C HIS A 133 -23.63 1.09 0.28
N PHE A 134 -22.44 1.47 0.75
CA PHE A 134 -21.64 0.68 1.70
C PHE A 134 -21.34 1.39 3.02
N ARG A 135 -21.36 2.72 3.06
CA ARG A 135 -21.09 3.51 4.29
C ARG A 135 -21.88 3.04 5.52
N ASN A 136 -23.15 2.69 5.33
CA ASN A 136 -23.98 2.21 6.44
C ASN A 136 -23.86 0.69 6.68
N LYS A 137 -23.35 -0.06 5.69
CA LYS A 137 -23.27 -1.53 5.70
C LYS A 137 -21.96 -2.09 6.24
N ALA A 138 -20.86 -1.34 6.16
CA ALA A 138 -19.56 -1.70 6.71
C ALA A 138 -19.01 -0.53 7.55
N LYS A 139 -18.11 -0.81 8.49
CA LYS A 139 -17.35 0.23 9.21
C LYS A 139 -15.95 0.27 8.60
N LEU A 140 -15.55 1.42 8.06
CA LEU A 140 -14.24 1.58 7.41
C LEU A 140 -13.32 2.38 8.31
N ILE A 141 -12.15 1.82 8.57
CA ILE A 141 -11.10 2.42 9.37
C ILE A 141 -9.88 2.57 8.47
N ASN A 142 -9.40 3.79 8.34
CA ASN A 142 -8.22 4.13 7.56
C ASN A 142 -6.99 4.19 8.46
N ILE A 143 -5.87 3.68 7.96
CA ILE A 143 -4.60 3.63 8.67
C ILE A 143 -3.52 4.11 7.69
N GLY A 144 -3.09 5.36 7.87
CA GLY A 144 -1.95 5.89 7.14
C GLY A 144 -0.65 5.33 7.67
N ILE A 145 0.26 4.92 6.80
CA ILE A 145 1.58 4.39 7.19
C ILE A 145 2.66 5.37 6.77
N GLY A 146 3.55 5.72 7.69
CA GLY A 146 4.70 6.57 7.41
C GLY A 146 4.37 8.07 7.33
N LYS A 147 5.45 8.86 7.24
CA LYS A 147 5.42 10.33 7.38
C LYS A 147 4.68 11.04 6.25
N PHE A 148 4.67 10.43 5.07
CA PHE A 148 4.17 11.03 3.83
C PHE A 148 2.75 10.56 3.44
N ALA A 149 2.06 9.84 4.33
CA ALA A 149 0.73 9.31 4.07
C ALA A 149 -0.30 10.43 3.77
N ASN A 150 -0.73 10.53 2.51
CA ASN A 150 -1.80 11.44 2.10
C ASN A 150 -3.17 10.75 2.26
N LEU A 151 -3.88 11.10 3.33
CA LEU A 151 -5.14 10.46 3.68
C LEU A 151 -6.37 11.24 3.23
N ASP A 152 -6.23 12.36 2.53
CA ASP A 152 -7.37 13.25 2.18
C ASP A 152 -8.45 12.53 1.38
N THR A 153 -8.04 11.64 0.49
CA THR A 153 -8.96 10.86 -0.33
C THR A 153 -9.65 9.78 0.51
N LEU A 154 -8.91 9.09 1.37
CA LEU A 154 -9.42 8.00 2.21
C LEU A 154 -10.28 8.53 3.38
N ASN A 155 -10.00 9.73 3.87
CA ASN A 155 -10.77 10.44 4.90
C ASN A 155 -12.21 10.73 4.45
N LYS A 156 -12.48 10.79 3.14
CA LYS A 156 -13.84 10.98 2.61
C LYS A 156 -14.73 9.75 2.80
N ILE A 157 -14.13 8.58 2.99
CA ILE A 157 -14.84 7.30 3.08
C ILE A 157 -14.68 6.60 4.43
N SER A 158 -13.69 6.99 5.24
CA SER A 158 -13.44 6.41 6.55
C SER A 158 -14.36 6.96 7.62
N ASP A 159 -14.74 6.08 8.56
CA ASP A 159 -15.41 6.45 9.79
C ASP A 159 -14.40 6.91 10.85
N LEU A 160 -13.18 6.34 10.80
CA LEU A 160 -12.05 6.65 11.68
C LEU A 160 -10.75 6.61 10.86
N THR A 161 -9.82 7.50 11.17
CA THR A 161 -8.50 7.54 10.55
C THR A 161 -7.42 7.56 11.62
N TYR A 162 -6.42 6.70 11.47
CA TYR A 162 -5.21 6.65 12.28
C TYR A 162 -3.99 6.90 11.39
N ARG A 163 -2.92 7.45 11.96
CA ARG A 163 -1.62 7.52 11.32
C ARG A 163 -0.62 6.72 12.14
N LEU A 164 0.17 5.91 11.47
CA LEU A 164 1.25 5.13 12.01
C LEU A 164 2.55 5.88 11.75
N ASP A 165 3.08 6.45 12.83
CA ASP A 165 4.48 6.86 12.92
C ASP A 165 5.23 5.72 13.67
N ASP A 166 6.56 5.62 13.50
CA ASP A 166 7.38 4.47 13.95
C ASP A 166 7.18 4.06 15.43
N ASP A 167 6.74 4.98 16.29
CA ASP A 167 6.55 4.77 17.73
C ASP A 167 5.11 4.34 18.14
N ASP A 168 4.12 4.41 17.24
CA ASP A 168 2.69 4.33 17.58
C ASP A 168 1.97 3.05 17.12
N ILE A 169 2.74 2.12 16.58
CA ILE A 169 2.29 0.81 16.12
C ILE A 169 1.48 0.05 17.21
N GLU A 170 1.90 0.08 18.48
CA GLU A 170 1.17 -0.56 19.58
C GLU A 170 -0.19 0.08 19.86
N LYS A 171 -0.32 1.40 19.68
CA LYS A 171 -1.58 2.11 19.91
C LYS A 171 -2.61 1.70 18.87
N VAL A 172 -2.22 1.66 17.59
CA VAL A 172 -3.11 1.21 16.52
C VAL A 172 -3.54 -0.23 16.74
N TYR A 173 -2.65 -1.15 17.14
CA TYR A 173 -3.08 -2.52 17.45
C TYR A 173 -4.07 -2.61 18.60
N ARG A 174 -3.83 -1.87 19.70
CA ARG A 174 -4.80 -1.80 20.80
C ARG A 174 -6.13 -1.30 20.27
N THR A 175 -6.15 -0.27 19.45
CA THR A 175 -7.37 0.28 18.89
C THR A 175 -8.04 -0.63 17.85
N LEU A 176 -7.29 -1.42 17.09
CA LEU A 176 -7.83 -2.48 16.23
C LEU A 176 -8.54 -3.54 17.07
N CYS A 177 -7.87 -4.02 18.12
CA CYS A 177 -8.44 -5.00 19.05
C CYS A 177 -9.63 -4.44 19.81
N GLU A 178 -9.57 -3.18 20.26
CA GLU A 178 -10.68 -2.47 20.89
C GLU A 178 -11.83 -2.28 19.91
N SER A 179 -11.61 -1.90 18.66
CA SER A 179 -12.68 -1.78 17.67
C SER A 179 -13.32 -3.13 17.34
N ILE A 180 -12.55 -4.22 17.33
CA ILE A 180 -13.07 -5.58 17.17
C ILE A 180 -13.86 -5.99 18.42
N ALA A 181 -13.29 -5.80 19.61
CA ALA A 181 -13.92 -6.09 20.89
C ALA A 181 -15.21 -5.28 21.08
N ASP A 182 -15.19 -3.99 20.79
CA ASP A 182 -16.35 -3.09 20.80
C ASP A 182 -17.38 -3.53 19.79
N SER A 183 -16.99 -4.00 18.60
CA SER A 183 -17.94 -4.55 17.64
C SER A 183 -18.61 -5.82 18.16
N ILE A 184 -17.88 -6.65 18.92
CA ILE A 184 -18.41 -7.87 19.56
C ILE A 184 -19.29 -7.51 20.78
N LEU A 185 -18.89 -6.51 21.58
CA LEU A 185 -19.52 -6.11 22.84
C LEU A 185 -20.74 -5.20 22.64
N SER A 186 -20.67 -4.20 21.76
CA SER A 186 -21.78 -3.30 21.44
C SER A 186 -22.96 -4.04 20.78
N GLN A 187 -22.67 -5.10 20.02
CA GLN A 187 -23.70 -5.89 19.34
C GLN A 187 -24.17 -7.12 20.15
N SER A 188 -23.56 -7.39 21.32
CA SER A 188 -24.06 -8.34 22.32
C SER A 188 -24.89 -7.68 23.43
N ARG A 189 -24.74 -6.37 23.65
CA ARG A 189 -25.57 -5.56 24.58
C ARG A 189 -26.83 -4.96 23.94
N SER A 190 -27.60 -5.73 23.17
CA SER A 190 -28.96 -5.32 22.79
C SER A 190 -29.97 -5.55 23.93
N LEU A 191 -29.59 -5.22 25.17
CA LEU A 191 -30.42 -5.05 26.36
C LEU A 191 -29.68 -4.10 27.33
N GLY A 192 -30.02 -2.81 27.28
CA GLY A 192 -29.81 -1.87 28.39
C GLY A 192 -28.58 -0.95 28.32
N MET A 193 -28.89 0.34 28.25
CA MET A 193 -28.09 1.53 28.59
C MET A 193 -27.09 2.05 27.54
N GLU A 194 -27.56 3.08 26.84
CA GLU A 194 -26.72 4.00 26.07
C GLU A 194 -25.88 4.86 27.01
N SER A 195 -24.62 5.06 26.64
CA SER A 195 -23.89 6.28 27.00
C SER A 195 -22.97 6.60 25.82
N PRO A 196 -23.07 7.80 25.22
CA PRO A 196 -22.16 8.19 24.15
C PRO A 196 -20.81 8.51 24.78
N ILE A 197 -19.77 7.79 24.36
CA ILE A 197 -18.39 8.11 24.74
C ILE A 197 -17.82 9.01 23.65
N SER A 198 -17.75 10.30 23.95
CA SER A 198 -17.03 11.32 23.20
C SER A 198 -15.53 11.16 23.46
N LEU A 199 -14.73 10.95 22.41
CA LEU A 199 -13.26 10.99 22.52
C LEU A 199 -12.64 11.80 21.36
N ASN A 200 -12.10 12.94 21.78
CA ASN A 200 -11.11 13.86 21.22
C ASN A 200 -10.81 13.79 19.71
N ARG A 201 -11.45 14.74 19.01
CA ARG A 201 -11.09 15.23 17.69
C ARG A 201 -10.11 16.39 17.85
N GLU A 202 -8.81 16.11 17.89
CA GLU A 202 -7.81 17.17 17.71
C GLU A 202 -6.63 16.69 16.87
N ILE A 203 -6.18 17.63 16.04
CA ILE A 203 -4.97 17.70 15.22
C ILE A 203 -5.18 17.34 13.73
N LEU A 204 -4.63 18.24 12.90
CA LEU A 204 -4.49 18.28 11.43
C LEU A 204 -5.43 19.26 10.70
N GLU A 205 -5.38 20.53 11.09
CA GLU A 205 -5.35 21.63 10.12
C GLU A 205 -3.87 21.95 9.84
N ASP A 206 -3.34 21.41 8.75
CA ASP A 206 -2.40 22.11 7.88
C ASP A 206 -2.15 21.27 6.63
N GLY A 207 -2.74 21.69 5.52
CA GLY A 207 -2.64 21.04 4.23
C GLY A 207 -2.90 22.07 3.14
N THR A 208 -1.84 22.79 2.75
CA THR A 208 -1.83 23.73 1.64
C THR A 208 -2.19 23.00 0.34
N ILE A 209 -3.38 23.30 -0.17
CA ILE A 209 -3.91 22.82 -1.44
C ILE A 209 -3.01 23.33 -2.58
N SER A 210 -2.31 22.43 -3.27
CA SER A 210 -1.71 22.73 -4.57
C SER A 210 -2.77 22.61 -5.67
N LEU A 211 -2.95 23.70 -6.41
CA LEU A 211 -3.91 23.85 -7.50
C LEU A 211 -3.47 23.02 -8.71
N ILE A 212 -4.14 21.89 -8.96
CA ILE A 212 -3.95 21.13 -10.20
C ILE A 212 -4.65 21.86 -11.36
N LYS A 213 -3.85 22.39 -12.29
CA LYS A 213 -4.32 22.83 -13.61
C LYS A 213 -4.45 21.62 -14.55
N ASN A 214 -5.62 21.55 -15.18
CA ASN A 214 -5.99 20.75 -16.36
C ASN A 214 -6.26 19.25 -16.15
N LYS A 215 -7.39 18.83 -16.72
CA LYS A 215 -8.26 17.75 -16.21
C LYS A 215 -8.28 16.51 -17.11
N GLU A 216 -7.21 16.22 -17.86
CA GLU A 216 -7.26 15.16 -18.90
C GLU A 216 -6.14 14.11 -18.86
N GLN A 217 -5.24 14.10 -17.86
CA GLN A 217 -4.20 13.06 -17.75
C GLN A 217 -3.57 12.99 -16.34
N ALA A 218 -4.38 13.04 -15.29
CA ALA A 218 -3.87 13.01 -13.92
C ALA A 218 -3.44 11.59 -13.51
N VAL A 219 -2.27 11.14 -14.01
CA VAL A 219 -1.46 10.19 -13.24
C VAL A 219 -0.84 11.04 -12.14
N ALA A 220 -1.48 11.09 -10.97
CA ALA A 220 -0.88 11.71 -9.81
C ALA A 220 0.38 10.91 -9.48
N LEU A 221 1.53 11.53 -9.63
CA LEU A 221 2.80 10.93 -9.29
C LEU A 221 3.05 11.15 -7.80
N ASP A 222 3.64 10.15 -7.15
CA ASP A 222 4.14 10.37 -5.79
C ASP A 222 5.31 11.38 -5.85
N GLU A 223 5.19 12.49 -5.12
CA GLU A 223 6.19 13.57 -5.05
C GLU A 223 7.17 13.41 -3.88
N ASN A 224 6.93 12.44 -3.00
CA ASN A 224 7.74 12.17 -1.81
C ASN A 224 8.75 11.06 -2.07
N TYR A 225 8.41 10.10 -2.93
CA TYR A 225 9.27 8.99 -3.30
C TYR A 225 9.70 9.05 -4.77
N ALA A 226 10.95 8.70 -5.02
CA ALA A 226 11.43 8.37 -6.35
C ALA A 226 11.89 6.92 -6.35
N ILE A 227 11.21 6.08 -7.11
CA ILE A 227 11.48 4.64 -7.15
C ILE A 227 11.90 4.27 -8.55
N ILE A 228 13.01 3.54 -8.67
CA ILE A 228 13.54 3.07 -9.94
C ILE A 228 13.46 1.55 -10.00
N VAL A 229 12.85 1.04 -11.07
CA VAL A 229 12.73 -0.39 -11.33
C VAL A 229 13.94 -0.86 -12.14
N GLY A 230 14.81 -1.64 -11.51
CA GLY A 230 15.94 -2.30 -12.16
C GLY A 230 15.69 -3.78 -12.41
N LYS A 231 16.45 -4.38 -13.32
CA LYS A 231 16.43 -5.82 -13.58
C LYS A 231 17.83 -6.42 -13.40
N CYS A 232 17.94 -7.51 -12.65
CA CYS A 232 19.24 -8.12 -12.43
C CYS A 232 19.82 -8.68 -13.73
N SER A 233 21.07 -8.35 -14.05
CA SER A 233 21.76 -8.88 -15.25
C SER A 233 21.98 -10.39 -15.20
N LYS A 234 22.19 -10.97 -14.01
CA LYS A 234 22.43 -12.41 -13.83
C LYS A 234 21.15 -13.23 -13.71
N VAL A 235 20.29 -12.92 -12.75
CA VAL A 235 19.09 -13.73 -12.46
C VAL A 235 17.84 -13.26 -13.20
N LYS A 236 17.88 -12.10 -13.86
CA LYS A 236 16.76 -11.52 -14.63
C LYS A 236 15.50 -11.22 -13.81
N LEU A 237 15.61 -11.16 -12.48
CA LEU A 237 14.56 -10.74 -11.55
C LEU A 237 14.57 -9.22 -11.35
N PRO A 238 13.39 -8.59 -11.14
CA PRO A 238 13.28 -7.17 -10.86
C PRO A 238 13.81 -6.82 -9.45
N TYR A 239 14.24 -5.57 -9.28
CA TYR A 239 14.55 -4.99 -7.97
C TYR A 239 14.20 -3.50 -7.99
N LEU A 240 13.93 -2.95 -6.81
CA LEU A 240 13.54 -1.56 -6.63
C LEU A 240 14.64 -0.79 -5.93
N ILE A 241 15.00 0.37 -6.47
CA ILE A 241 15.86 1.33 -5.80
C ILE A 241 14.95 2.43 -5.26
N LYS A 242 14.87 2.57 -3.95
CA LYS A 242 14.03 3.57 -3.28
C LYS A 242 14.84 4.79 -2.91
N TYR A 243 14.29 5.95 -3.25
CA TYR A 243 14.76 7.25 -2.80
C TYR A 243 13.64 8.03 -2.13
N GLU A 244 14.00 8.77 -1.09
CA GLU A 244 13.10 9.64 -0.33
C GLU A 244 13.48 11.10 -0.56
N ARG A 245 12.48 11.96 -0.71
CA ARG A 245 12.72 13.39 -0.88
C ARG A 245 13.37 13.98 0.37
N ILE A 246 14.40 14.80 0.18
CA ILE A 246 15.06 15.53 1.25
C ILE A 246 14.13 16.64 1.77
N GLU A 247 13.94 16.71 3.08
CA GLU A 247 13.15 17.75 3.75
C GLU A 247 13.64 19.17 3.33
N HIS A 248 12.70 20.11 3.16
CA HIS A 248 12.93 21.49 2.70
C HIS A 248 13.39 21.70 1.25
N SER A 249 13.49 20.64 0.44
CA SER A 249 13.71 20.81 -1.01
C SER A 249 12.43 21.35 -1.69
N PRO A 250 12.50 22.43 -2.50
CA PRO A 250 11.32 22.94 -3.21
C PRO A 250 10.77 21.91 -4.20
N PHE A 251 9.45 21.82 -4.33
CA PHE A 251 8.78 20.83 -5.20
C PHE A 251 9.29 20.91 -6.66
N ASP A 252 9.57 22.12 -7.15
CA ASP A 252 10.06 22.36 -8.51
C ASP A 252 11.51 21.89 -8.75
N ASN A 253 12.29 21.62 -7.68
CA ASN A 253 13.65 21.11 -7.78
C ASN A 253 13.93 20.10 -6.66
N ALA A 254 13.04 19.11 -6.53
CA ALA A 254 13.10 18.08 -5.51
C ALA A 254 14.39 17.26 -5.66
N MET A 255 15.14 17.15 -4.56
CA MET A 255 16.30 16.26 -4.42
C MET A 255 15.90 15.04 -3.59
N PHE A 256 16.36 13.86 -4.00
CA PHE A 256 16.01 12.60 -3.37
C PHE A 256 17.26 11.87 -2.85
N GLN A 257 17.22 11.45 -1.59
CA GLN A 257 18.27 10.70 -0.94
C GLN A 257 18.01 9.20 -1.05
N TYR A 258 19.07 8.45 -1.35
CA TYR A 258 19.05 7.00 -1.41
C TYR A 258 18.66 6.38 -0.05
N VAL A 259 17.66 5.50 -0.06
CA VAL A 259 17.19 4.75 1.11
C VAL A 259 17.72 3.31 1.07
N GLY A 260 17.55 2.64 -0.07
CA GLY A 260 17.87 1.22 -0.18
C GLY A 260 17.61 0.62 -1.55
N VAL A 261 18.11 -0.59 -1.77
CA VAL A 261 17.74 -1.45 -2.90
C VAL A 261 17.12 -2.73 -2.37
N TYR A 262 15.96 -3.09 -2.91
CA TYR A 262 15.14 -4.19 -2.43
C TYR A 262 14.88 -5.21 -3.54
N PRO A 263 15.06 -6.52 -3.27
CA PRO A 263 14.74 -7.56 -4.23
C PRO A 263 13.22 -7.68 -4.39
N VAL A 264 12.77 -7.90 -5.62
CA VAL A 264 11.38 -8.23 -5.90
C VAL A 264 11.31 -9.50 -6.74
N GLU A 265 10.22 -10.24 -6.58
CA GLU A 265 9.96 -11.48 -7.31
C GLU A 265 9.22 -11.20 -8.62
N LYS A 266 8.99 -12.27 -9.41
CA LYS A 266 8.30 -12.18 -10.70
C LYS A 266 6.84 -11.73 -10.59
N ASP A 267 6.21 -11.96 -9.44
CA ASP A 267 4.83 -11.56 -9.16
C ASP A 267 4.63 -10.04 -9.14
N TYR A 268 5.72 -9.24 -9.14
CA TYR A 268 5.65 -7.79 -9.29
C TYR A 268 4.83 -7.34 -10.50
N GLU A 269 4.98 -8.02 -11.62
CA GLU A 269 4.29 -7.67 -12.86
C GLU A 269 2.77 -7.87 -12.74
N ASP A 270 2.32 -8.88 -11.99
CA ASP A 270 0.90 -9.22 -11.79
C ASP A 270 0.14 -8.14 -10.99
N TRP A 271 0.84 -7.39 -10.15
CA TRP A 271 0.28 -6.33 -9.29
C TRP A 271 0.54 -4.92 -9.80
N SER A 272 1.31 -4.79 -10.88
CA SER A 272 1.74 -3.51 -11.42
C SER A 272 0.74 -2.89 -12.38
N ASP A 273 0.73 -1.57 -12.42
CA ASP A 273 -0.05 -0.82 -13.38
C ASP A 273 0.58 -0.87 -14.79
N HIS A 274 -0.13 -1.46 -15.75
CA HIS A 274 0.33 -1.57 -17.13
C HIS A 274 0.06 -0.33 -18.00
N ARG A 275 -0.55 0.72 -17.44
CA ARG A 275 -0.75 1.98 -18.18
C ARG A 275 0.61 2.60 -18.53
N PRO A 276 0.78 3.19 -19.74
CA PRO A 276 2.05 3.77 -20.16
C PRO A 276 2.56 4.81 -19.18
N ASN A 277 3.79 4.64 -18.68
CA ASN A 277 4.42 5.58 -17.75
C ASN A 277 5.51 6.38 -18.48
N TYR A 278 5.37 7.71 -18.49
CA TYR A 278 6.32 8.64 -19.11
C TYR A 278 7.04 9.51 -18.09
N SER A 279 6.84 9.24 -16.80
CA SER A 279 7.40 10.03 -15.72
C SER A 279 8.90 9.77 -15.63
N LYS A 280 9.65 10.86 -15.74
CA LYS A 280 11.11 10.83 -15.72
C LYS A 280 11.65 11.59 -14.52
N ILE A 281 12.85 11.21 -14.10
CA ILE A 281 13.65 11.90 -13.11
C ILE A 281 15.10 11.98 -13.60
N SER A 282 15.74 13.13 -13.43
CA SER A 282 17.15 13.29 -13.77
C SER A 282 18.02 12.58 -12.74
N THR A 283 19.09 11.91 -13.18
CA THR A 283 20.10 11.34 -12.27
C THR A 283 20.72 12.37 -11.34
N SER A 284 20.79 13.65 -11.75
CA SER A 284 21.30 14.73 -10.89
C SER A 284 20.41 15.03 -9.68
N GLN A 285 19.15 14.59 -9.69
CA GLN A 285 18.21 14.72 -8.57
C GLN A 285 18.34 13.57 -7.56
N LEU A 286 19.07 12.49 -7.92
CA LEU A 286 19.20 11.28 -7.11
C LEU A 286 20.57 11.28 -6.41
N TRP A 287 20.56 11.29 -5.07
CA TRP A 287 21.77 11.29 -4.27
C TRP A 287 22.05 9.91 -3.69
N GLY A 288 23.09 9.26 -4.22
CA GLY A 288 23.50 7.91 -3.83
C GLY A 288 22.92 6.81 -4.72
N CYS A 289 23.46 5.61 -4.58
CA CYS A 289 22.98 4.42 -5.26
C CYS A 289 23.47 3.19 -4.49
N GLY A 290 22.73 2.08 -4.60
CA GLY A 290 23.14 0.78 -4.07
C GLY A 290 23.56 -0.20 -5.15
N GLY A 291 24.00 -1.38 -4.69
CA GLY A 291 24.26 -2.53 -5.53
C GLY A 291 23.01 -3.38 -5.79
N CYS A 292 23.15 -4.43 -6.60
CA CYS A 292 22.06 -5.36 -6.88
C CYS A 292 21.81 -6.31 -5.71
N PRO A 293 20.58 -6.41 -5.19
CA PRO A 293 20.26 -7.28 -4.06
C PRO A 293 20.24 -8.77 -4.44
N HIS A 294 20.07 -9.08 -5.73
CA HIS A 294 19.97 -10.47 -6.21
C HIS A 294 21.32 -11.12 -6.45
N CYS A 295 22.27 -10.39 -7.04
CA CYS A 295 23.55 -10.96 -7.49
C CYS A 295 24.79 -10.34 -6.84
N GLY A 296 24.59 -9.38 -5.93
CA GLY A 296 25.67 -8.67 -5.23
C GLY A 296 26.46 -7.71 -6.12
N ALA A 297 25.91 -7.30 -7.27
CA ALA A 297 26.64 -6.43 -8.18
C ALA A 297 26.85 -5.03 -7.60
N ALA A 298 28.03 -4.44 -7.78
CA ALA A 298 28.39 -3.18 -7.13
C ALA A 298 27.53 -1.98 -7.57
N PHE A 299 27.11 -1.95 -8.84
CA PHE A 299 26.31 -0.86 -9.40
C PHE A 299 24.90 -1.37 -9.73
N GLY A 300 23.89 -0.81 -9.07
CA GLY A 300 22.48 -1.14 -9.30
C GLY A 300 21.77 -0.24 -10.32
N LEU A 301 22.38 0.88 -10.74
CA LEU A 301 21.74 1.90 -11.59
C LEU A 301 22.55 2.11 -12.87
N CYS A 302 22.49 1.14 -13.79
CA CYS A 302 23.01 1.28 -15.14
C CYS A 302 21.85 1.32 -16.14
N MET A 303 21.95 2.14 -17.18
CA MET A 303 20.90 2.31 -18.19
C MET A 303 21.37 1.80 -19.55
N CYS A 304 20.53 1.01 -20.21
CA CYS A 304 20.69 0.64 -21.61
C CYS A 304 20.04 1.70 -22.52
N ASN A 305 20.50 1.80 -23.77
CA ASN A 305 19.86 2.62 -24.81
C ASN A 305 18.37 2.27 -25.06
N CYS A 306 17.94 1.05 -24.74
CA CYS A 306 16.52 0.67 -24.80
C CYS A 306 15.68 1.20 -23.61
N GLY A 307 16.30 1.89 -22.64
CA GLY A 307 15.65 2.43 -21.45
C GLY A 307 15.61 1.47 -20.25
N GLN A 308 16.05 0.22 -20.41
CA GLN A 308 16.11 -0.75 -19.30
C GLN A 308 17.18 -0.32 -18.28
N ILE A 309 16.78 -0.23 -17.01
CA ILE A 309 17.68 -0.10 -15.87
C ILE A 309 18.09 -1.49 -15.37
N PHE A 310 19.37 -1.70 -15.09
CA PHE A 310 19.91 -2.99 -14.65
C PHE A 310 21.22 -2.82 -13.87
N CYS A 311 21.71 -3.93 -13.32
CA CYS A 311 22.92 -3.94 -12.51
C CYS A 311 24.17 -4.40 -13.26
N ALA A 312 25.32 -3.85 -12.89
CA ALA A 312 26.63 -4.14 -13.46
C ALA A 312 27.72 -4.24 -12.39
N ASN A 313 28.80 -4.94 -12.71
CA ASN A 313 29.92 -5.23 -11.81
C ASN A 313 31.19 -4.40 -12.06
N GLY A 314 31.06 -3.26 -12.75
CA GLY A 314 32.24 -2.53 -13.24
C GLY A 314 33.02 -3.27 -14.33
N GLU A 315 32.43 -4.35 -14.88
CA GLU A 315 32.93 -5.03 -16.05
C GLU A 315 32.75 -4.13 -17.27
N LYS A 316 33.76 -4.09 -18.15
CA LYS A 316 33.71 -3.28 -19.37
C LYS A 316 32.59 -3.70 -20.31
N GLU A 317 32.18 -4.97 -20.27
CA GLU A 317 31.15 -5.53 -21.15
C GLU A 317 30.00 -6.07 -20.30
N VAL A 318 28.78 -5.60 -20.54
CA VAL A 318 27.58 -6.09 -19.84
C VAL A 318 26.42 -6.26 -20.82
N ILE A 319 25.72 -7.38 -20.71
CA ILE A 319 24.55 -7.68 -21.56
C ILE A 319 23.29 -7.15 -20.88
N CYS A 320 22.50 -6.36 -21.61
CA CYS A 320 21.24 -5.85 -21.12
C CYS A 320 20.22 -6.98 -20.90
N PRO A 321 19.59 -7.12 -19.71
CA PRO A 321 18.59 -8.16 -19.46
C PRO A 321 17.21 -7.90 -20.09
N GLY A 322 17.03 -6.75 -20.77
CA GLY A 322 15.83 -6.36 -21.49
C GLY A 322 15.93 -6.70 -22.99
N CYS A 323 16.89 -6.08 -23.70
CA CYS A 323 17.06 -6.24 -25.15
C CYS A 323 18.15 -7.24 -25.58
N ASN A 324 18.93 -7.79 -24.63
CA ASN A 324 20.09 -8.65 -24.90
C ASN A 324 21.23 -7.99 -25.71
N GLU A 325 21.26 -6.67 -25.80
CA GLU A 325 22.40 -5.96 -26.40
C GLU A 325 23.60 -5.92 -25.46
N THR A 326 24.79 -6.07 -26.04
CA THR A 326 26.07 -5.89 -25.35
C THR A 326 26.41 -4.41 -25.24
N LEU A 327 26.66 -3.93 -24.04
CA LEU A 327 26.99 -2.55 -23.72
C LEU A 327 28.39 -2.45 -23.14
N TYR A 328 29.06 -1.34 -23.46
CA TYR A 328 30.33 -0.98 -22.85
C TYR A 328 30.15 0.27 -21.99
N PHE A 329 30.34 0.11 -20.67
CA PHE A 329 30.20 1.22 -19.73
C PHE A 329 31.56 1.87 -19.48
N GLU A 330 31.63 3.17 -19.73
CA GLU A 330 32.68 4.06 -19.24
C GLU A 330 32.07 5.01 -18.21
N THR A 331 32.84 5.39 -17.18
CA THR A 331 32.38 6.33 -16.14
C THR A 331 32.29 7.74 -16.71
N THR A 332 31.19 8.06 -17.39
CA THR A 332 30.91 9.40 -17.90
C THR A 332 29.99 10.15 -16.94
N SER A 333 30.38 11.37 -16.56
CA SER A 333 29.63 12.26 -15.65
C SER A 333 28.49 13.02 -16.36
N THR A 334 27.82 12.37 -17.31
CA THR A 334 26.71 12.97 -18.05
C THR A 334 25.40 12.63 -17.37
N ASP A 335 24.64 13.64 -17.00
CA ASP A 335 23.29 13.46 -16.47
C ASP A 335 22.36 12.89 -17.54
N PHE A 336 21.46 12.01 -17.14
CA PHE A 336 20.43 11.46 -18.01
C PHE A 336 19.12 11.26 -17.26
N ASP A 337 18.02 11.23 -18.02
CA ASP A 337 16.70 11.01 -17.47
C ASP A 337 16.37 9.52 -17.38
N ILE A 338 15.89 9.10 -16.21
CA ILE A 338 15.47 7.73 -15.92
C ILE A 338 13.95 7.70 -15.74
N THR A 339 13.30 6.66 -16.25
CA THR A 339 11.88 6.43 -15.98
C THR A 339 11.69 6.05 -14.52
N ARG A 340 10.90 6.84 -13.79
CA ARG A 340 10.55 6.56 -12.39
C ARG A 340 9.25 5.78 -12.30
N ALA A 341 9.14 4.92 -11.31
CA ALA A 341 7.94 4.16 -11.02
C ALA A 341 6.80 5.07 -10.50
N ARG A 342 5.57 4.56 -10.49
CA ARG A 342 4.36 5.40 -10.33
C ARG A 342 4.01 5.73 -8.89
N GLY A 343 4.30 4.83 -7.96
CA GLY A 343 3.95 4.95 -6.55
C GLY A 343 4.91 4.15 -5.72
#